data_AF-A0A917U3L1-F1
#
_entry.id   AF-A0A917U3L1-F1
#
_cell.length_a   1.000
_cell.length_b   1.000
_cell.length_c   1.000
_cell.angle_alpha   90.00
_cell.angle_beta   90.00
_cell.angle_gamma   90.00
#
_symmetry.space_group_name_H-M   'P 1'
#
loop_
_entity.id
_entity.type
_entity.pdbx_description
1 polymer ?
#
loop_
_entity_poly.entity_id
_entity_poly.type
_entity_poly.pdbx_seq_one_letter_code
_entity_poly.pdbx_strand_id
1 'polypeptide(L)'
;MTAKIEPSSVEGRPIKLTPVPRGVWLVILGGGVTALAPLFGFLIGSILGTEDTTLGMSSIYLFLFLGFLIAAVGLGIAILGVRRILRSRSHSARAARRSDQ
;
A
#
# COMPACT_ATOMS: atom_id res chain seq x y z
N MET A 1 -8.10 0.46 57.67
CA MET A 1 -7.74 -0.60 56.71
C MET A 1 -7.50 0.04 55.35
N THR A 2 -6.28 0.50 55.08
CA THR A 2 -5.88 1.10 53.80
C THR A 2 -4.97 0.10 53.09
N ALA A 3 -5.51 -0.53 52.03
CA ALA A 3 -4.73 -1.43 51.19
C ALA A 3 -3.73 -0.60 50.37
N LYS A 4 -2.46 -0.67 50.74
CA LYS A 4 -1.34 -0.09 50.00
C LYS A 4 -1.16 -0.93 48.73
N ILE A 5 -1.58 -0.41 47.59
CA ILE A 5 -1.33 -1.05 46.29
C ILE A 5 0.15 -0.86 45.97
N GLU A 6 0.94 -1.92 46.07
CA GLU A 6 2.32 -1.92 45.57
C GLU A 6 2.28 -1.89 44.04
N PRO A 7 2.93 -0.92 43.37
CA PRO A 7 3.03 -0.92 41.92
C PRO A 7 3.81 -2.17 41.52
N SER A 8 3.14 -3.13 40.88
CA SER A 8 3.78 -4.33 40.35
C SER A 8 4.94 -3.91 39.44
N SER A 9 6.17 -4.21 39.83
CA SER A 9 7.41 -3.93 39.10
C SER A 9 7.57 -4.82 37.87
N VAL A 10 6.50 -5.00 37.09
CA VAL A 10 6.55 -5.71 35.82
C VAL A 10 7.28 -4.78 34.85
N GLU A 11 8.61 -4.89 34.85
CA GLU A 11 9.46 -4.26 33.87
C GLU A 11 8.96 -4.66 32.48
N GLY A 12 8.44 -3.69 31.73
CA GLY A 12 7.80 -3.92 30.44
C GLY A 12 8.80 -4.51 29.45
N ARG A 13 8.35 -5.45 28.61
CA ARG A 13 9.19 -6.02 27.55
C ARG A 13 9.79 -4.88 26.70
N PRO A 14 11.12 -4.82 26.51
CA PRO A 14 11.72 -3.77 25.71
C PRO A 14 11.20 -3.82 24.27
N ILE A 15 10.55 -2.73 23.82
CA ILE A 15 10.02 -2.59 22.47
C ILE A 15 11.12 -2.03 21.58
N LYS A 16 11.67 -2.85 20.68
CA LYS A 16 12.60 -2.38 19.65
C LYS A 16 11.81 -1.96 18.41
N LEU A 17 11.63 -0.66 18.22
CA LEU A 17 11.02 -0.12 17.00
C LEU A 17 11.98 -0.34 15.83
N THR A 18 11.51 -1.05 14.80
CA THR A 18 12.25 -1.19 13.53
C THR A 18 11.61 -0.30 12.47
N PRO A 19 12.41 0.47 11.70
CA PRO A 19 11.85 1.30 10.64
C PRO A 19 11.08 0.47 9.62
N VAL A 20 9.93 0.97 9.18
CA VAL A 20 9.12 0.33 8.13
C VAL A 20 9.97 0.25 6.84
N PRO A 21 10.09 -0.92 6.20
CA PRO A 21 10.85 -1.04 4.96
C PRO A 21 10.29 -0.11 3.88
N ARG A 22 11.15 0.65 3.19
CA ARG A 22 10.75 1.60 2.13
C ARG A 22 9.84 0.98 1.05
N GLY A 23 9.97 -0.32 0.79
CA GLY A 23 9.11 -1.02 -0.16
C GLY A 23 7.64 -1.13 0.27
N VAL A 24 7.33 -1.07 1.58
CA VAL A 24 5.96 -1.12 2.10
C VAL A 24 5.16 0.09 1.63
N TRP A 25 5.77 1.28 1.62
CA TRP A 25 5.12 2.50 1.12
C TRP A 25 4.73 2.40 -0.35
N LEU A 26 5.56 1.75 -1.18
CA LEU A 26 5.24 1.52 -2.59
C LEU A 26 4.06 0.57 -2.76
N VAL A 27 3.95 -0.46 -1.90
CA VAL A 27 2.81 -1.38 -1.91
C VAL A 27 1.53 -0.67 -1.49
N ILE A 28 1.56 0.13 -0.43
CA ILE A 28 0.40 0.85 0.07
C ILE A 28 -0.08 1.86 -0.97
N LEU A 29 0.81 2.71 -1.48
CA LEU A 29 0.44 3.73 -2.47
C LEU A 29 0.03 3.11 -3.80
N GLY A 30 0.81 2.15 -4.32
CA GLY A 30 0.48 1.47 -5.57
C GLY A 30 -0.83 0.69 -5.49
N GLY A 31 -1.03 -0.06 -4.40
CA GLY A 31 -2.26 -0.81 -4.15
C GLY A 31 -3.48 0.12 -3.98
N GLY A 32 -3.31 1.23 -3.26
CA GLY A 32 -4.32 2.27 -3.13
C GLY A 32 -4.71 2.83 -4.50
N VAL A 33 -3.75 3.28 -5.31
CA VAL A 33 -4.02 3.79 -6.67
C VAL A 33 -4.70 2.73 -7.54
N THR A 34 -4.27 1.46 -7.46
CA THR A 34 -4.86 0.35 -8.22
C THR A 34 -6.35 0.18 -7.91
N ALA A 35 -6.73 0.25 -6.64
CA ALA A 35 -8.10 0.08 -6.21
C ALA A 35 -8.97 1.33 -6.44
N LEU A 36 -8.43 2.51 -6.16
CA LEU A 36 -9.18 3.76 -6.18
C LEU A 36 -9.32 4.36 -7.60
N ALA A 37 -8.33 4.21 -8.48
CA ALA A 37 -8.35 4.86 -9.79
C ALA A 37 -9.54 4.44 -10.67
N PRO A 38 -9.91 3.15 -10.80
CA PRO A 38 -11.10 2.76 -11.57
C PRO A 38 -12.38 3.30 -10.95
N LEU A 39 -12.45 3.36 -9.61
CA LEU A 39 -13.61 3.83 -8.87
C LEU A 39 -13.83 5.34 -9.07
N PHE A 40 -12.74 6.13 -9.04
CA PHE A 40 -12.80 7.55 -9.39
C PHE A 40 -13.11 7.77 -10.88
N GLY A 41 -12.54 6.96 -11.77
CA GLY A 41 -12.86 7.01 -13.20
C GLY A 41 -14.35 6.76 -13.46
N PHE A 42 -14.92 5.73 -12.84
CA PHE A 42 -16.35 5.46 -12.87
C PHE A 42 -17.17 6.63 -12.32
N LEU A 43 -16.80 7.16 -11.15
CA LEU A 43 -17.54 8.23 -10.49
C LEU A 43 -17.55 9.51 -11.33
N ILE A 44 -16.39 9.95 -11.83
CA ILE A 44 -16.25 11.14 -12.68
C ILE A 44 -17.05 10.93 -13.98
N GLY A 45 -16.90 9.77 -14.60
CA GLY A 45 -17.63 9.41 -15.81
C GLY A 45 -19.15 9.37 -15.61
N SER A 46 -19.61 9.05 -14.39
CA SER A 46 -21.04 9.06 -14.03
C SER A 46 -21.56 10.47 -13.79
N ILE A 47 -20.76 11.34 -13.16
CA ILE A 47 -21.11 12.76 -12.92
C ILE A 47 -21.28 13.53 -14.23
N LEU A 48 -20.45 13.23 -15.24
CA LEU A 48 -20.54 13.86 -16.57
C LEU A 48 -21.72 13.35 -17.41
N GLY A 49 -22.40 12.27 -16.97
CA GLY A 49 -23.57 11.75 -17.65
C GLY A 49 -23.28 11.03 -18.97
N THR A 50 -24.35 10.49 -19.56
CA THR A 50 -24.30 9.68 -20.79
C THR A 50 -24.59 10.49 -22.05
N GLU A 51 -25.12 11.71 -21.89
CA GLU A 51 -25.45 12.64 -22.97
C GLU A 51 -24.18 13.27 -23.56
N ASP A 52 -23.16 13.44 -22.72
CA ASP A 52 -21.82 13.87 -23.13
C ASP A 52 -21.10 12.71 -23.83
N THR A 53 -21.32 12.63 -25.14
CA THR A 53 -20.61 11.70 -26.01
C THR A 53 -19.30 12.35 -26.46
N THR A 54 -18.20 12.01 -25.79
CA THR A 54 -16.86 12.47 -26.15
C THR A 54 -16.21 11.39 -27.00
N LEU A 55 -15.60 11.72 -28.16
CA LEU A 55 -14.98 10.72 -29.06
C LEU A 55 -15.92 9.59 -29.55
N GLY A 56 -17.24 9.80 -29.56
CA GLY A 56 -18.21 8.78 -29.95
C GLY A 56 -18.42 7.65 -28.93
N MET A 57 -17.83 7.77 -27.73
CA MET A 57 -18.12 6.92 -26.57
C MET A 57 -18.82 7.73 -25.48
N SER A 58 -19.69 7.09 -24.70
CA SER A 58 -20.24 7.73 -23.50
C SER A 58 -19.11 8.00 -22.50
N SER A 59 -19.12 9.17 -21.87
CA SER A 59 -18.08 9.60 -20.92
C SER A 59 -17.79 8.57 -19.83
N ILE A 60 -18.80 7.84 -19.34
CA ILE A 60 -18.60 6.76 -18.35
C ILE A 60 -17.58 5.69 -18.77
N TYR A 61 -17.60 5.26 -20.03
CA TYR A 61 -16.64 4.27 -20.53
C TYR A 61 -15.23 4.86 -20.63
N LEU A 62 -15.11 6.10 -21.10
CA LEU A 62 -13.82 6.76 -21.27
C LEU A 62 -13.11 6.97 -19.94
N PHE A 63 -13.80 7.52 -18.94
CA PHE A 63 -13.19 7.77 -17.63
C PHE A 63 -12.94 6.48 -16.86
N LEU A 64 -13.81 5.47 -17.00
CA LEU A 64 -13.53 4.15 -16.43
C LEU A 64 -12.29 3.51 -17.05
N PHE A 65 -12.17 3.55 -18.37
CA PHE A 65 -11.01 3.03 -19.09
C PHE A 65 -9.72 3.76 -18.67
N LEU A 66 -9.76 5.09 -18.59
CA LEU A 66 -8.65 5.89 -18.11
C LEU A 66 -8.28 5.52 -16.67
N GLY A 67 -9.27 5.28 -15.81
CA GLY A 67 -9.08 4.79 -14.44
C GLY A 67 -8.35 3.45 -14.40
N PHE A 68 -8.67 2.50 -15.30
CA PHE A 68 -7.96 1.23 -15.42
C PHE A 68 -6.51 1.39 -15.90
N LEU A 69 -6.24 2.32 -16.83
CA LEU A 69 -4.86 2.61 -17.25
C LEU A 69 -4.02 3.11 -16.07
N ILE A 70 -4.56 4.02 -15.26
CA ILE A 70 -3.91 4.52 -14.05
C ILE A 70 -3.74 3.39 -13.03
N ALA A 71 -4.75 2.52 -12.87
CA ALA A 71 -4.68 1.36 -11.98
C ALA A 71 -3.56 0.39 -12.37
N ALA A 72 -3.34 0.16 -13.66
CA ALA A 72 -2.25 -0.68 -14.15
C ALA A 72 -0.87 -0.12 -13.77
N VAL A 73 -0.69 1.21 -13.83
CA VAL A 73 0.52 1.87 -13.35
C VAL A 73 0.68 1.70 -11.84
N GLY A 74 -0.40 1.91 -11.07
CA GLY A 74 -0.44 1.66 -9.62
C GLY A 74 -0.03 0.23 -9.27
N LEU A 75 -0.51 -0.76 -10.03
CA LEU A 75 -0.19 -2.16 -9.83
C LEU A 75 1.30 -2.43 -10.09
N GLY A 76 1.88 -1.83 -11.14
CA GLY A 76 3.30 -1.87 -11.41
C GLY A 76 4.15 -1.35 -10.23
N ILE A 77 3.74 -0.23 -9.64
CA ILE A 77 4.39 0.36 -8.45
C ILE A 77 4.29 -0.58 -7.25
N ALA A 78 3.11 -1.17 -7.01
CA ALA A 78 2.90 -2.11 -5.92
C ALA A 78 3.79 -3.35 -6.06
N ILE A 79 3.87 -3.93 -7.26
CA ILE A 79 4.74 -5.07 -7.56
C ILE A 79 6.21 -4.71 -7.33
N LEU A 80 6.65 -3.50 -7.74
CA LEU A 80 8.01 -3.03 -7.48
C LEU A 80 8.29 -2.94 -5.97
N GLY A 81 7.31 -2.47 -5.19
CA GLY A 81 7.34 -2.45 -3.73
C GLY A 81 7.56 -3.83 -3.13
N VAL A 82 6.75 -4.82 -3.54
CA VAL A 82 6.89 -6.22 -3.11
C VAL A 82 8.28 -6.76 -3.46
N ARG A 83 8.73 -6.60 -4.70
CA ARG A 83 10.07 -7.06 -5.14
C ARG A 83 11.19 -6.43 -4.32
N ARG A 84 11.07 -5.15 -3.96
CA ARG A 84 12.05 -4.45 -3.11
C ARG A 84 12.11 -5.02 -1.70
N ILE A 85 10.97 -5.36 -1.09
CA ILE A 85 10.91 -5.98 0.24
C ILE A 85 11.55 -7.38 0.22
N LEU A 86 11.22 -8.18 -0.80
CA LEU A 86 11.77 -9.53 -0.94
C LEU A 86 13.30 -9.49 -1.11
N ARG A 87 13.81 -8.55 -1.92
CA ARG A 87 15.25 -8.37 -2.10
C ARG A 87 15.95 -7.94 -0.81
N SER A 88 15.40 -7.00 -0.04
CA SER A 88 16.03 -6.57 1.22
C SER A 88 16.09 -7.70 2.26
N ARG A 89 15.06 -8.54 2.35
CA ARG A 89 15.04 -9.70 3.26
C ARG A 89 16.11 -10.73 2.91
N SER A 90 16.36 -10.97 1.63
CA SER A 90 17.40 -11.90 1.18
C SER A 90 18.81 -11.46 1.59
N HIS A 91 19.10 -10.16 1.62
CA HIS A 91 20.42 -9.67 2.06
C HIS A 91 20.61 -9.84 3.58
N SER A 92 19.57 -9.57 4.37
CA SER A 92 19.60 -9.76 5.83
C SER A 92 19.75 -11.23 6.22
N ALA A 93 19.09 -12.15 5.52
CA ALA A 93 19.19 -13.59 5.80
C ALA A 93 20.59 -14.16 5.50
N ARG A 94 21.30 -13.62 4.50
CA ARG A 94 22.68 -14.02 4.18
C ARG A 94 23.69 -13.49 5.18
N ALA A 95 23.49 -12.28 5.70
CA ALA A 95 24.37 -11.69 6.71
C ALA A 95 24.32 -12.48 8.04
N ALA A 96 23.13 -12.92 8.46
CA ALA A 96 22.96 -13.71 9.69
C ALA A 96 23.64 -15.09 9.64
N ARG A 97 23.70 -15.74 8.48
CA ARG A 97 24.41 -17.03 8.32
C ARG A 97 25.94 -16.89 8.37
N ARG A 98 26.48 -15.70 8.16
CA ARG A 98 27.93 -15.45 8.09
C ARG A 98 28.53 -15.09 9.46
N SER A 99 27.70 -14.75 10.45
CA SER A 99 28.13 -14.49 11.82
C SER A 99 28.14 -15.74 12.71
N ASP A 100 27.54 -16.84 12.25
CA ASP A 100 27.54 -18.15 12.93
C ASP A 100 28.75 -19.03 12.51
N GLN A 101 29.60 -18.55 11.60
CA GLN A 101 30.88 -19.17 11.20
C GLN A 101 32.05 -18.34 11.73
#